data_AF-A0A0C3AC95-F1
#
_entry.id   AF-A0A0C3AC95-F1
#
_cell.length_a   1.000
_cell.length_b   1.000
_cell.length_c   1.000
_cell.angle_alpha   90.00
_cell.angle_beta   90.00
_cell.angle_gamma   90.00
#
_symmetry.space_group_name_H-M   'P 1'
#
loop_
_entity.id
_entity.type
_entity.pdbx_description
1 polymer ?
#
loop_
_entity_poly.entity_id
_entity_poly.type
_entity_poly.pdbx_seq_one_letter_code
_entity_poly.pdbx_strand_id
1 'polypeptide(L)'
;MENITLDPESSKNIPNKSLQAQRALLLRELEEAERSEEKTPAERDEIHRLKQTYNQLVEVESNIGRRTCRDPFQVLPVELWKDILPPNVDELLTLTLVSSHWFHSLTSMSVLWTNIILDACNGDYLAKAITCLNLSRPVVFHLTILLSPDQWGTVAPLMDPLFE
;
A
#
# COMPACT_ATOMS: atom_id res chain seq x y z
N MET A 1 22.49 -39.24 -14.45
CA MET A 1 22.04 -38.07 -15.23
C MET A 1 20.53 -38.04 -15.11
N GLU A 2 20.02 -37.30 -14.13
CA GLU A 2 18.59 -36.99 -14.03
C GLU A 2 18.46 -35.48 -14.19
N ASN A 3 17.87 -35.06 -15.31
CA ASN A 3 17.57 -33.67 -15.62
C ASN A 3 16.35 -33.26 -14.79
N ILE A 4 16.56 -32.42 -13.78
CA ILE A 4 15.48 -31.71 -13.11
C ILE A 4 15.20 -30.46 -13.96
N THR A 5 14.17 -30.56 -14.79
CA THR A 5 13.60 -29.44 -15.52
C THR A 5 12.97 -28.47 -14.51
N LEU A 6 13.66 -27.37 -14.23
CA LEU A 6 13.15 -26.29 -13.39
C LEU A 6 12.08 -25.52 -14.16
N ASP A 7 10.83 -25.70 -13.74
CA ASP A 7 9.65 -25.03 -14.23
C ASP A 7 9.68 -23.53 -13.81
N PRO A 8 9.63 -22.57 -14.74
CA PRO A 8 9.81 -21.14 -14.44
C PRO A 8 8.62 -20.47 -13.72
N GLU A 9 7.50 -21.17 -13.49
CA GLU A 9 6.32 -20.59 -12.83
C GLU A 9 6.26 -20.78 -11.31
N SER A 10 7.16 -21.56 -10.69
CA SER A 10 7.18 -21.80 -9.24
C SER A 10 7.87 -20.69 -8.42
N SER A 11 8.13 -19.53 -9.02
CA SER A 11 8.87 -18.41 -8.41
C SER A 11 7.99 -17.36 -7.72
N LYS A 12 6.71 -17.66 -7.49
CA LYS A 12 5.81 -16.80 -6.72
C LYS A 12 5.67 -17.37 -5.31
N ASN A 13 6.27 -16.67 -4.34
CA ASN A 13 6.23 -16.94 -2.89
C ASN A 13 7.38 -17.79 -2.32
N ILE A 14 8.63 -17.39 -2.53
CA ILE A 14 9.68 -17.76 -1.56
C ILE A 14 9.54 -16.81 -0.37
N PRO A 15 9.13 -17.28 0.83
CA PRO A 15 8.98 -16.42 2.00
C PRO A 15 10.35 -15.85 2.39
N ASN A 16 10.40 -14.57 2.75
CA ASN A 16 11.64 -13.85 3.11
C ASN A 16 12.48 -14.59 4.19
N LYS A 17 11.80 -15.33 5.08
CA LYS A 17 12.42 -16.21 6.10
C LYS A 17 13.23 -17.39 5.50
N SER A 18 12.77 -17.93 4.37
CA SER A 18 13.44 -19.03 3.67
C SER A 18 14.75 -18.57 3.01
N LEU A 19 14.78 -17.35 2.47
CA LEU A 19 15.98 -16.75 1.87
C LEU A 19 17.04 -16.43 2.93
N GLN A 20 16.64 -15.92 4.09
CA GLN A 20 17.57 -15.68 5.21
C GLN A 20 18.18 -16.97 5.76
N ALA A 21 17.39 -18.03 5.91
CA ALA A 21 17.89 -19.33 6.35
C ALA A 21 18.90 -19.91 5.35
N GLN A 22 18.62 -19.78 4.05
CA GLN A 22 19.50 -20.25 2.98
C GLN A 22 20.81 -19.43 2.92
N ARG A 23 20.74 -18.11 3.16
CA ARG A 23 21.92 -17.24 3.25
C ARG A 23 22.82 -17.60 4.43
N ALA A 24 22.23 -17.84 5.60
CA ALA A 24 22.97 -18.25 6.80
C ALA A 24 23.68 -19.60 6.60
N LEU A 25 23.03 -20.52 5.89
CA LEU A 25 23.59 -21.83 5.56
C LEU A 25 24.77 -21.72 4.58
N LEU A 26 24.61 -20.93 3.50
CA LEU A 26 25.68 -20.68 2.53
C LEU A 26 26.89 -19.98 3.16
N LEU A 27 26.68 -18.99 4.03
CA LEU A 27 27.78 -18.31 4.74
C LEU A 27 28.56 -19.28 5.64
N ARG A 28 27.85 -20.19 6.33
CA ARG A 28 28.48 -21.21 7.18
C ARG A 28 29.32 -22.19 6.34
N GLU A 29 28.82 -22.64 5.20
CA GLU A 29 29.55 -23.51 4.29
C GLU A 29 30.79 -22.82 3.69
N LEU A 30 30.68 -21.52 3.40
CA LEU A 30 31.80 -20.71 2.91
C LEU A 30 32.88 -20.52 3.97
N GLU A 31 32.50 -20.23 5.22
CA GLU A 31 33.42 -20.14 6.36
C GLU A 31 34.12 -21.46 6.65
N GLU A 32 33.44 -22.59 6.47
CA GLU A 32 34.00 -23.93 6.65
C GLU A 32 34.97 -24.30 5.53
N ALA A 33 34.61 -24.03 4.28
CA ALA A 33 35.46 -24.25 3.11
C ALA A 33 36.69 -23.31 3.09
N GLU A 34 36.59 -22.10 3.63
CA GLU A 34 37.70 -21.15 3.69
C GLU A 34 38.70 -21.42 4.82
N ARG A 35 38.34 -22.22 5.83
CA ARG A 35 39.15 -22.49 7.04
C ARG A 35 40.48 -23.22 6.78
N SER A 36 40.61 -23.96 5.68
CA SER A 36 41.84 -24.70 5.36
C SER A 36 42.86 -23.83 4.61
N GLU A 37 44.11 -23.76 5.05
CA GLU A 37 45.15 -22.92 4.44
C GLU A 37 45.69 -23.48 3.12
N GLU A 38 45.75 -24.81 2.97
CA GLU A 38 46.03 -25.50 1.71
C GLU A 38 44.73 -25.95 1.05
N LYS A 39 44.40 -25.32 -0.08
CA LYS A 39 43.19 -25.63 -0.86
C LYS A 39 43.58 -26.27 -2.19
N THR A 40 43.06 -27.47 -2.41
CA THR A 40 43.10 -28.17 -3.69
C THR A 40 42.36 -27.37 -4.78
N PRO A 41 42.66 -27.58 -6.07
CA PRO A 41 41.95 -26.90 -7.16
C PRO A 41 40.42 -27.10 -7.08
N ALA A 42 39.97 -28.31 -6.73
CA ALA A 42 38.56 -28.63 -6.60
C ALA A 42 37.85 -27.86 -5.46
N GLU A 43 38.53 -27.63 -4.33
CA GLU A 43 37.99 -26.83 -3.23
C GLU A 43 37.91 -25.34 -3.57
N ARG A 44 38.83 -24.83 -4.40
CA ARG A 44 38.77 -23.45 -4.90
C ARG A 44 37.59 -23.25 -5.86
N ASP A 45 37.33 -24.22 -6.72
CA ASP A 45 36.19 -24.20 -7.64
C ASP A 45 34.87 -24.24 -6.86
N GLU A 46 34.80 -25.03 -5.78
CA GLU A 46 33.64 -25.10 -4.90
C GLU A 46 33.40 -23.78 -4.15
N ILE A 47 34.45 -23.16 -3.61
CA ILE A 47 34.35 -21.83 -2.99
C ILE A 47 33.87 -20.79 -4.01
N HIS A 48 34.37 -20.85 -5.24
CA HIS A 48 33.94 -19.93 -6.30
C HIS A 48 32.46 -20.11 -6.63
N ARG A 49 31.98 -21.36 -6.70
CA ARG A 49 30.57 -21.70 -6.91
C ARG A 49 29.68 -21.19 -5.76
N LEU A 50 30.12 -21.39 -4.51
CA LEU A 50 29.40 -20.90 -3.32
C LEU A 50 29.32 -19.37 -3.30
N LYS A 51 30.41 -18.67 -3.64
CA LYS A 51 30.43 -17.20 -3.77
C LYS A 51 29.50 -16.71 -4.88
N GLN A 52 29.48 -17.37 -6.04
CA GLN A 52 28.54 -17.03 -7.11
C GLN A 52 27.09 -17.24 -6.68
N THR A 53 26.79 -18.35 -6.02
CA THR A 53 25.45 -18.66 -5.51
C THR A 53 25.00 -17.62 -4.48
N TYR A 54 25.90 -17.24 -3.57
CA TYR A 54 25.64 -16.18 -2.59
C TYR A 54 25.35 -14.83 -3.27
N ASN A 55 26.17 -14.42 -4.24
CA ASN A 55 26.00 -13.16 -4.96
C ASN A 55 24.67 -13.13 -5.72
N GLN A 56 24.29 -14.23 -6.37
CA GLN A 56 22.99 -14.37 -7.04
C GLN A 56 21.82 -14.23 -6.04
N LEU A 57 21.95 -14.82 -4.85
CA LEU A 57 20.91 -14.77 -3.82
C LEU A 57 20.75 -13.34 -3.24
N VAL A 58 21.85 -12.60 -3.09
CA VAL A 58 21.85 -11.19 -2.68
C VAL A 58 21.24 -10.28 -3.77
N GLU A 59 21.50 -10.57 -5.05
CA GLU A 59 20.87 -9.85 -6.16
C GLU A 59 19.36 -10.10 -6.22
N VAL A 60 18.91 -11.34 -5.98
CA VAL A 60 17.49 -11.70 -5.89
C VAL A 60 16.82 -10.97 -4.72
N GLU A 61 17.43 -10.96 -3.52
CA GLU A 61 16.92 -10.21 -2.35
C GLU A 61 16.83 -8.71 -2.64
N SER A 62 17.87 -8.13 -3.26
CA SER A 62 17.90 -6.72 -3.65
C SER A 62 16.82 -6.37 -4.67
N ASN A 63 16.54 -7.27 -5.61
CA ASN A 63 15.49 -7.10 -6.62
C ASN A 63 14.08 -7.30 -6.03
N ILE A 64 13.91 -8.16 -5.04
CA ILE A 64 12.65 -8.30 -4.28
C ILE A 64 12.37 -7.03 -3.50
N GLY A 65 13.38 -6.46 -2.81
CA GLY A 65 13.25 -5.19 -2.08
C GLY A 65 13.02 -3.95 -2.95
N ARG A 66 13.36 -4.02 -4.25
CA ARG A 66 13.03 -2.98 -5.25
C ARG A 66 11.66 -3.18 -5.91
N ARG A 67 11.12 -4.40 -5.90
CA ARG A 67 9.81 -4.76 -6.51
C ARG A 67 8.62 -4.62 -5.57
N THR A 68 8.84 -4.40 -4.28
CA THR A 68 7.75 -4.01 -3.38
C THR A 68 7.39 -2.56 -3.67
N CYS A 69 6.24 -2.32 -4.31
CA CYS A 69 5.62 -1.00 -4.35
C CYS A 69 5.56 -0.49 -2.91
N ARG A 70 6.42 0.49 -2.58
CA ARG A 70 6.44 1.09 -1.26
C ARG A 70 5.13 1.85 -1.06
N ASP A 71 4.64 1.85 0.17
CA ASP A 71 3.46 2.61 0.55
C ASP A 71 3.66 4.09 0.13
N PRO A 72 2.78 4.67 -0.71
CA PRO A 72 2.91 6.05 -1.15
C PRO A 72 2.99 7.02 0.03
N PHE A 73 2.32 6.73 1.15
CA PHE A 73 2.37 7.58 2.34
C PHE A 73 3.70 7.52 3.11
N GLN A 74 4.56 6.55 2.79
CA GLN A 74 5.92 6.46 3.36
C GLN A 74 6.98 7.12 2.48
N VAL A 75 6.69 7.35 1.20
CA VAL A 75 7.68 7.80 0.21
C VAL A 75 7.37 9.19 -0.31
N LEU A 76 6.08 9.51 -0.48
CA LEU A 76 5.65 10.79 -1.04
C LEU A 76 5.37 11.80 0.08
N PRO A 77 5.72 13.07 -0.14
CA PRO A 77 5.34 14.15 0.75
C PRO A 77 3.81 14.38 0.71
N VAL A 78 3.25 14.85 1.83
CA VAL A 78 1.79 14.96 2.07
C VAL A 78 1.10 15.85 1.02
N GLU A 79 1.81 16.86 0.51
CA GLU A 79 1.31 17.81 -0.49
C GLU A 79 0.94 17.13 -1.81
N LEU A 80 1.55 15.98 -2.13
CA LEU A 80 1.29 15.21 -3.35
C LEU A 80 0.21 14.15 -3.16
N TRP A 81 -0.22 13.87 -1.92
CA TRP A 81 -1.20 12.81 -1.67
C TRP A 81 -2.55 13.12 -2.32
N LYS A 82 -2.96 14.39 -2.35
CA LYS A 82 -4.21 14.82 -3.00
C LYS A 82 -4.28 14.48 -4.51
N ASP A 83 -3.13 14.38 -5.17
CA ASP A 83 -3.06 14.15 -6.62
C ASP A 83 -3.14 12.66 -6.98
N ILE A 84 -2.88 11.78 -6.01
CA ILE A 84 -2.94 10.32 -6.16
C ILE A 84 -4.18 9.71 -5.50
N LEU A 85 -4.82 10.45 -4.60
CA LEU A 85 -6.00 9.99 -3.88
C LEU A 85 -7.28 10.26 -4.69
N PRO A 86 -8.26 9.34 -4.64
CA PRO A 86 -9.51 9.54 -5.31
C PRO A 86 -10.30 10.68 -4.65
N PRO A 87 -11.05 11.47 -5.43
CA PRO A 87 -11.91 12.51 -4.88
C PRO A 87 -13.22 11.95 -4.31
N ASN A 88 -13.53 10.67 -4.57
CA ASN A 88 -14.75 10.02 -4.14
C ASN A 88 -14.66 9.57 -2.67
N VAL A 89 -15.64 9.96 -1.86
CA VAL A 89 -15.71 9.62 -0.42
C VAL A 89 -15.74 8.10 -0.18
N ASP A 90 -16.44 7.33 -1.00
CA ASP A 90 -16.55 5.87 -0.84
C ASP A 90 -15.21 5.19 -1.06
N GLU A 91 -14.46 5.64 -2.06
CA GLU A 91 -13.12 5.14 -2.32
C GLU A 91 -12.16 5.57 -1.20
N LEU A 92 -12.22 6.82 -0.73
CA LEU A 92 -11.42 7.29 0.40
C LEU A 92 -11.70 6.47 1.67
N LEU A 93 -12.97 6.21 1.98
CA LEU A 93 -13.37 5.37 3.11
C LEU A 93 -12.85 3.94 2.94
N THR A 94 -12.89 3.39 1.73
CA THR A 94 -12.32 2.06 1.45
C THR A 94 -10.81 2.05 1.68
N LEU A 95 -10.09 3.10 1.28
CA LEU A 95 -8.65 3.22 1.50
C LEU A 95 -8.28 3.32 2.99
N THR A 96 -9.18 3.82 3.84
CA THR A 96 -8.96 3.79 5.30
C THR A 96 -8.89 2.38 5.88
N LEU A 97 -9.39 1.36 5.16
CA LEU A 97 -9.39 -0.03 5.60
C LEU A 97 -8.09 -0.78 5.25
N VAL A 98 -7.18 -0.16 4.48
CA VAL A 98 -5.93 -0.79 4.02
C VAL A 98 -5.00 -1.11 5.19
N SER A 99 -4.81 -0.15 6.10
CA SER A 99 -4.01 -0.31 7.31
C SER A 99 -4.31 0.80 8.31
N SER A 100 -3.90 0.64 9.56
CA SER A 100 -3.98 1.72 10.57
C SER A 100 -3.20 2.96 10.14
N HIS A 101 -2.07 2.79 9.46
CA HIS A 101 -1.28 3.90 8.92
C HIS A 101 -2.09 4.69 7.88
N TRP A 102 -2.75 4.00 6.95
CA TRP A 102 -3.61 4.62 5.94
C TRP A 102 -4.81 5.31 6.58
N PHE A 103 -5.46 4.66 7.54
CA PHE A 103 -6.55 5.24 8.32
C PHE A 103 -6.14 6.56 8.96
N HIS A 104 -5.04 6.58 9.74
CA HIS A 104 -4.58 7.79 10.43
C HIS A 104 -4.12 8.87 9.46
N SER A 105 -3.41 8.50 8.40
CA SER A 105 -2.94 9.43 7.37
C SER A 105 -4.11 10.14 6.70
N LEU A 106 -5.09 9.38 6.20
CA LEU A 106 -6.27 9.93 5.51
C LEU A 106 -7.17 10.74 6.43
N THR A 107 -7.45 10.26 7.64
CA THR A 107 -8.33 10.97 8.60
C THR A 107 -7.69 12.25 9.15
N SER A 108 -6.36 12.37 9.13
CA SER A 108 -5.66 13.60 9.53
C SER A 108 -5.73 14.72 8.47
N MET A 109 -6.04 14.39 7.22
CA MET A 109 -6.09 15.34 6.12
C MET A 109 -7.50 15.89 5.89
N SER A 110 -7.86 16.95 6.61
CA SER A 110 -9.19 17.54 6.56
C SER A 110 -9.66 17.93 5.15
N VAL A 111 -8.74 18.34 4.28
CA VAL A 111 -9.05 18.78 2.90
C VAL A 111 -9.72 17.69 2.06
N LEU A 112 -9.42 16.41 2.32
CA LEU A 112 -9.98 15.28 1.58
C LEU A 112 -11.49 15.09 1.84
N TRP A 113 -11.97 15.58 2.99
CA TRP A 113 -13.32 15.34 3.50
C TRP A 113 -14.25 16.54 3.32
N THR A 114 -13.85 17.51 2.50
CA THR A 114 -14.56 18.79 2.35
C THR A 114 -15.75 18.71 1.38
N ASN A 115 -15.83 17.71 0.52
CA ASN A 115 -16.94 17.55 -0.42
C ASN A 115 -18.00 16.62 0.19
N ILE A 116 -19.08 17.20 0.70
CA ILE A 116 -20.17 16.48 1.36
C ILE A 116 -21.36 16.41 0.40
N ILE A 117 -21.81 15.20 0.09
CA ILE A 117 -22.98 14.96 -0.76
C ILE A 117 -24.09 14.35 0.08
N LEU A 118 -25.25 15.00 0.10
CA LEU A 118 -26.49 14.48 0.66
C LEU A 118 -27.36 13.96 -0.47
N ASP A 119 -27.37 12.65 -0.65
CA ASP A 119 -28.21 11.96 -1.63
C ASP A 119 -29.08 10.92 -0.93
N ALA A 120 -30.37 11.22 -0.81
CA ALA A 120 -31.34 10.34 -0.16
C ALA A 120 -31.54 9.00 -0.90
N CYS A 121 -31.07 8.88 -2.15
CA CYS A 121 -31.10 7.62 -2.89
C CYS A 121 -30.04 6.63 -2.39
N ASN A 122 -29.00 7.13 -1.71
CA ASN A 122 -27.95 6.31 -1.13
C ASN A 122 -28.33 5.92 0.32
N GLY A 123 -28.14 4.66 0.71
CA GLY A 123 -28.60 4.16 2.01
C GLY A 123 -27.84 4.71 3.22
N ASP A 124 -26.60 5.18 3.03
CA ASP A 124 -25.68 5.58 4.10
C ASP A 124 -25.24 7.05 4.02
N TYR A 125 -25.92 7.86 3.21
CA TYR A 125 -25.55 9.26 2.95
C TYR A 125 -25.40 10.10 4.22
N LEU A 126 -26.28 9.92 5.22
CA LEU A 126 -26.20 10.65 6.50
C LEU A 126 -24.93 10.27 7.28
N ALA A 127 -24.60 8.98 7.36
CA ALA A 127 -23.43 8.52 8.07
C ALA A 127 -22.14 9.03 7.40
N LYS A 128 -22.10 9.03 6.07
CA LYS A 128 -21.01 9.60 5.28
C LYS A 128 -20.88 11.09 5.49
N ALA A 129 -21.99 11.82 5.44
CA ALA A 129 -22.00 13.26 5.66
C ALA A 129 -21.52 13.65 7.06
N ILE A 130 -21.97 12.94 8.10
CA ILE A 130 -21.51 13.15 9.47
C ILE A 130 -20.01 12.86 9.59
N THR A 131 -19.54 11.76 8.99
CA THR A 131 -18.11 11.41 8.99
C THR A 131 -17.28 12.50 8.31
N CYS A 132 -17.67 12.92 7.11
CA CYS A 132 -16.97 13.97 6.36
C CYS A 132 -16.99 15.32 7.10
N LEU A 133 -18.12 15.67 7.72
CA LEU A 133 -18.24 16.89 8.52
C LEU A 133 -17.32 16.89 9.73
N ASN A 134 -17.11 15.74 10.37
CA ASN A 134 -16.19 15.65 11.50
C ASN A 134 -14.73 15.72 11.06
N LEU A 135 -14.39 15.03 9.96
CA LEU A 135 -13.01 14.95 9.46
C LEU A 135 -12.56 16.23 8.74
N SER A 136 -13.48 17.00 8.16
CA SER A 136 -13.16 18.25 7.46
C SER A 136 -12.81 19.43 8.37
N ARG A 137 -13.07 19.36 9.68
CA ARG A 137 -12.79 20.48 10.59
C ARG A 137 -11.28 20.74 10.71
N PRO A 138 -10.84 22.02 10.73
CA PRO A 138 -11.62 23.26 10.74
C PRO A 138 -11.81 23.89 9.34
N VAL A 139 -11.62 23.13 8.26
CA VAL A 139 -11.61 23.63 6.88
C VAL A 139 -13.03 23.90 6.38
N VAL A 140 -13.18 24.89 5.50
CA VAL A 140 -14.44 25.15 4.78
C VAL A 140 -14.80 23.92 3.94
N PHE A 141 -16.07 23.54 3.96
CA PHE A 141 -16.59 22.41 3.19
C PHE A 141 -17.62 22.87 2.16
N HIS A 142 -17.81 22.05 1.14
CA HIS A 142 -18.82 22.19 0.10
C HIS A 142 -19.93 21.16 0.34
N LEU A 143 -21.16 21.63 0.47
CA LEU A 143 -22.33 20.77 0.63
C LEU A 143 -23.13 20.74 -0.68
N THR A 144 -23.31 19.55 -1.24
CA THR A 144 -24.19 19.29 -2.38
C THR A 144 -25.38 18.49 -1.91
N ILE A 145 -26.59 18.99 -2.15
CA ILE A 145 -27.83 18.28 -1.80
C ILE A 145 -28.48 17.83 -3.10
N LEU A 146 -28.59 16.52 -3.29
CA LEU A 146 -29.28 15.92 -4.42
C LEU A 146 -30.72 15.67 -4.01
N LEU A 147 -31.64 16.35 -4.69
CA LEU A 147 -33.07 16.27 -4.45
C LEU A 147 -33.76 15.73 -5.70
N SER A 148 -34.73 14.85 -5.51
CA SER A 148 -35.64 14.52 -6.60
C SER A 148 -36.54 15.73 -6.91
N PRO A 149 -37.10 15.82 -8.13
CA PRO A 149 -38.04 16.88 -8.48
C PRO A 149 -39.21 17.02 -7.48
N ASP A 150 -39.71 15.90 -6.97
CA ASP A 150 -40.81 15.88 -6.00
C ASP A 150 -40.39 16.44 -4.63
N GLN A 151 -39.13 16.23 -4.23
CA GLN A 151 -38.58 16.78 -2.98
C GLN A 151 -38.31 18.29 -3.09
N TRP A 152 -38.00 18.79 -4.29
CA TRP A 152 -37.71 20.20 -4.50
C TRP A 152 -38.86 21.11 -4.08
N GLY A 153 -40.12 20.72 -4.36
CA GLY A 153 -41.29 21.50 -3.95
C GLY A 153 -41.43 21.66 -2.42
N THR A 154 -40.85 20.74 -1.64
CA THR A 154 -40.84 20.81 -0.17
C THR A 154 -39.66 21.62 0.35
N VAL A 155 -38.50 21.53 -0.30
CA VAL A 155 -37.24 22.15 0.19
C VAL A 155 -37.08 23.58 -0.30
N ALA A 156 -37.49 23.90 -1.54
CA ALA A 156 -37.31 25.24 -2.11
C ALA A 156 -37.87 26.37 -1.22
N PRO A 157 -39.05 26.26 -0.59
CA PRO A 157 -39.56 27.29 0.31
C PRO A 157 -38.72 27.50 1.57
N LEU A 158 -37.97 26.49 2.03
CA LEU A 158 -37.11 26.57 3.22
C LEU A 158 -35.80 27.33 2.95
N MET A 159 -35.45 27.51 1.68
CA MET A 159 -34.24 28.19 1.24
C MET A 159 -34.49 29.68 0.93
N ASP A 160 -35.75 30.10 0.90
CA ASP A 160 -36.12 31.49 0.67
C ASP A 160 -36.02 32.28 1.99
N PRO A 161 -35.20 33.35 2.06
CA PRO A 161 -34.97 34.11 3.29
C PRO A 161 -36.17 35.00 3.71
N LEU A 162 -37.34 34.85 3.08
CA LEU A 162 -38.53 35.68 3.31
C LEU A 162 -39.65 34.99 4.09
N PHE A 163 -39.39 33.81 4.68
CA PHE A 163 -40.27 33.21 5.68
C PHE A 163 -39.83 33.57 7.11
N GLU A 164 -39.97 34.85 7.47
CA GLU A 164 -40.23 35.34 8.84
C GLU A 164 -41.33 36.41 8.80
#